data_AF-A0A2K9J979-F1
#
_entry.id   AF-A0A2K9J979-F1
#
_cell.length_a   1.000
_cell.length_b   1.000
_cell.length_c   1.000
_cell.angle_alpha   90.00
_cell.angle_beta   90.00
_cell.angle_gamma   90.00
#
_symmetry.space_group_name_H-M   'P 1'
#
loop_
_entity.id
_entity.type
_entity.pdbx_description
1 polymer ?
#
loop_
_entity_poly.entity_id
_entity_poly.type
_entity_poly.pdbx_seq_one_letter_code
_entity_poly.pdbx_strand_id
1 'polypeptide(L)' 'MHCPFCKRAPRDIPEYVEQANVNEMSPNDYVRMDEGTYHAETDLFCCTDCYIKIGSPLNSDLAKVFQNYRKQVIPLKR' A
#
# COMPACT_ATOMS: atom_id res chain seq x y z
N MET A 1 -3.70 6.37 -1.13
CA MET A 1 -2.73 5.28 -1.37
C MET A 1 -3.16 4.32 -2.49
N HIS A 2 -2.19 3.72 -3.19
CA HIS A 2 -2.38 2.61 -4.15
C HIS A 2 -1.17 1.68 -4.10
N CYS A 3 -1.35 0.39 -4.39
CA CYS A 3 -0.23 -0.55 -4.50
C CYS A 3 0.64 -0.20 -5.74
N PRO A 4 1.96 0.06 -5.61
CA PRO A 4 2.80 0.44 -6.75
C PRO A 4 2.91 -0.60 -7.85
N PHE A 5 2.61 -1.87 -7.55
CA PHE A 5 2.74 -3.00 -8.47
C PHE A 5 1.46 -3.26 -9.27
N CYS A 6 0.31 -3.38 -8.60
CA CYS A 6 -0.97 -3.67 -9.26
C CYS A 6 -1.91 -2.46 -9.41
N LYS A 7 -1.54 -1.30 -8.86
CA LYS A 7 -2.31 -0.04 -8.89
C LYS A 7 -3.68 -0.06 -8.22
N ARG A 8 -4.11 -1.19 -7.64
CA ARG A 8 -5.35 -1.29 -6.85
C ARG A 8 -5.31 -0.39 -5.62
N ALA A 9 -6.42 0.28 -5.32
CA ALA A 9 -6.64 0.97 -4.06
C ALA A 9 -7.15 -0.04 -3.00
N PRO A 10 -7.09 0.28 -1.69
CA PRO A 10 -7.59 -0.62 -0.65
C PRO A 10 -9.04 -1.04 -0.83
N ARG A 11 -9.91 -0.12 -1.30
CA ARG A 11 -11.32 -0.42 -1.62
C ARG A 11 -11.52 -1.42 -2.77
N ASP A 12 -10.50 -1.67 -3.59
CA ASP A 12 -10.56 -2.60 -4.72
C ASP A 12 -10.02 -3.99 -4.34
N ILE A 13 -9.63 -4.19 -3.08
CA ILE A 13 -9.06 -5.44 -2.56
C ILE A 13 -10.08 -6.04 -1.58
N PRO A 14 -10.74 -7.16 -1.93
CA PRO A 14 -11.83 -7.72 -1.13
C PRO A 14 -11.44 -7.99 0.33
N GLU A 15 -10.23 -8.52 0.58
CA GLU A 15 -9.69 -8.77 1.92
C GLU A 15 -9.76 -7.52 2.81
N TYR A 16 -9.32 -6.36 2.30
CA TYR A 16 -9.32 -5.12 3.08
C TYR A 16 -10.72 -4.54 3.24
N VAL A 17 -11.61 -4.74 2.26
CA VAL A 17 -13.01 -4.32 2.39
C VAL A 17 -13.71 -5.13 3.49
N GLU A 18 -13.50 -6.44 3.50
CA GLU A 18 -14.05 -7.33 4.53
C GLU A 18 -13.50 -6.99 5.92
N GLN A 19 -12.18 -6.85 6.06
CA GLN A 19 -11.56 -6.51 7.35
C GLN A 19 -11.97 -5.11 7.83
N ALA A 20 -12.02 -4.12 6.95
CA ALA A 20 -12.45 -2.78 7.31
C ALA A 20 -13.91 -2.75 7.77
N ASN A 21 -14.80 -3.53 7.13
CA ASN A 21 -16.18 -3.68 7.57
C ASN A 21 -16.28 -4.32 8.96
N VAL A 22 -15.50 -5.37 9.24
CA VAL A 22 -15.47 -6.03 10.57
C VAL A 22 -14.98 -5.05 11.66
N ASN A 23 -14.04 -4.18 11.30
CA ASN A 23 -13.47 -3.18 12.21
C ASN A 23 -14.21 -1.82 12.19
N GLU A 24 -15.38 -1.74 11.54
CA GLU A 24 -16.21 -0.53 11.43
C GLU A 24 -15.45 0.72 10.95
N MET A 25 -14.55 0.54 9.97
CA MET A 25 -13.70 1.60 9.43
C MET A 25 -13.62 1.57 7.90
N SER A 26 -12.92 2.55 7.30
CA SER A 26 -12.71 2.55 5.86
C SER A 26 -11.55 1.60 5.46
N PRO A 27 -11.56 1.01 4.25
CA PRO A 27 -10.45 0.18 3.77
C PRO A 27 -9.10 0.91 3.77
N ASN A 28 -9.12 2.23 3.57
CA ASN A 28 -7.91 3.03 3.67
C ASN A 28 -7.40 3.10 5.11
N ASP A 29 -8.28 3.32 6.08
CA ASP A 29 -7.86 3.44 7.48
C ASP A 29 -7.38 2.10 8.03
N TYR A 30 -8.03 1.00 7.62
CA TYR A 30 -7.55 -0.35 7.90
C TYR A 30 -6.10 -0.55 7.44
N VAL A 31 -5.79 -0.18 6.19
CA VAL A 31 -4.41 -0.27 5.67
C VAL A 31 -3.45 0.65 6.43
N ARG A 32 -3.85 1.83 6.89
CA ARG A 32 -2.94 2.69 7.68
C ARG A 32 -2.67 2.14 9.08
N MET A 33 -3.61 1.38 9.64
CA MET A 33 -3.55 0.90 11.02
C MET A 33 -2.96 -0.50 11.15
N ASP A 34 -3.29 -1.41 10.23
CA ASP A 34 -3.07 -2.85 10.41
C ASP A 34 -2.15 -3.46 9.33
N GLU A 35 -2.03 -2.85 8.15
CA GLU A 35 -1.20 -3.38 7.07
C GLU A 35 0.30 -3.16 7.35
N GLY A 36 1.03 -4.25 7.59
CA GLY A 36 2.46 -4.21 7.92
C GLY A 36 3.36 -3.71 6.78
N THR A 37 2.87 -3.71 5.54
CA THR A 37 3.60 -3.16 4.38
C THR A 37 3.31 -1.68 4.11
N TYR A 38 2.45 -1.04 4.90
CA TYR A 38 2.14 0.38 4.78
C TYR A 38 3.33 1.26 5.16
N HIS A 39 3.54 2.32 4.40
CA HIS A 39 4.61 3.29 4.60
C HIS A 39 4.04 4.70 4.69
N ALA A 40 4.08 5.27 5.90
CA ALA A 40 3.41 6.52 6.25
C ALA A 40 3.92 7.74 5.48
N GLU A 41 5.24 7.86 5.24
CA GLU A 41 5.79 9.05 4.57
C GLU A 41 5.35 9.17 3.11
N THR A 42 5.10 8.04 2.44
CA THR A 42 4.75 8.01 1.01
C THR A 42 3.26 7.81 0.78
N ASP A 43 2.47 7.48 1.82
CA ASP A 43 1.08 7.02 1.75
C ASP A 43 0.92 5.89 0.71
N LEU A 44 1.79 4.88 0.79
CA LEU A 44 1.81 3.71 -0.09
C LEU A 44 1.82 2.42 0.74
N PHE A 45 1.36 1.32 0.15
CA PHE A 45 1.37 -0.01 0.73
C PHE A 45 1.67 -1.05 -0.36
N CYS A 46 1.93 -2.30 0.02
CA CYS A 46 2.06 -3.42 -0.91
C CYS A 46 0.98 -4.46 -0.61
N CYS A 47 0.00 -4.66 -1.49
CA CYS A 47 -1.05 -5.65 -1.22
C CYS A 47 -0.46 -7.07 -1.06
N THR A 48 -1.12 -7.91 -0.28
CA THR A 48 -0.73 -9.31 0.00
C THR A 48 -0.33 -10.07 -1.26
N ASP A 49 -1.16 -10.03 -2.30
CA ASP A 49 -0.87 -10.67 -3.60
C ASP A 49 0.46 -10.22 -4.21
N CYS A 50 0.74 -8.92 -4.21
CA CYS A 50 1.96 -8.36 -4.79
C CYS A 50 3.16 -8.65 -3.90
N TYR A 51 2.99 -8.57 -2.59
CA TYR A 51 4.01 -8.88 -1.60
C TYR A 51 4.52 -10.31 -1.79
N ILE A 52 3.61 -11.29 -1.89
CA ILE A 52 3.97 -12.69 -2.14
C ILE A 52 4.58 -12.84 -3.54
N LYS A 53 3.99 -12.25 -4.57
CA LYS A 53 4.44 -12.40 -5.96
C LYS A 53 5.87 -11.90 -6.21
N ILE A 54 6.29 -10.86 -5.50
CA ILE A 54 7.65 -10.30 -5.61
C ILE A 54 8.63 -10.93 -4.60
N GLY A 55 8.21 -11.99 -3.89
CA GLY A 55 9.09 -12.80 -3.04
C GLY A 55 9.17 -12.34 -1.58
N SER A 56 8.11 -11.73 -1.05
CA SER A 56 8.01 -11.28 0.36
C SER A 56 9.20 -10.40 0.79
N PRO A 57 9.40 -9.25 0.12
CA PRO A 57 10.54 -8.38 0.35
C PRO A 57 10.55 -7.81 1.77
N LEU A 58 11.72 -7.40 2.26
CA LEU A 58 11.80 -6.71 3.54
C LEU A 58 11.23 -5.30 3.43
N ASN A 59 10.84 -4.71 4.56
CA ASN A 59 10.33 -3.34 4.61
C ASN A 59 11.31 -2.31 4.02
N SER A 60 12.62 -2.53 4.16
CA SER A 60 13.66 -1.68 3.57
C SER A 60 13.68 -1.72 2.03
N ASP A 61 13.34 -2.86 1.43
CA ASP A 61 13.23 -3.00 -0.01
C ASP A 61 11.97 -2.31 -0.54
N LEU A 62 10.84 -2.47 0.16
CA LEU A 62 9.59 -1.78 -0.14
C LEU A 62 9.74 -0.25 -0.03
N ALA A 63 10.40 0.25 1.01
CA ALA A 63 10.62 1.68 1.20
C ALA A 63 11.33 2.33 -0.01
N LYS A 64 12.36 1.67 -0.57
CA LYS A 64 13.05 2.16 -1.78
C LYS A 64 12.10 2.23 -2.98
N VAL A 65 11.28 1.19 -3.19
CA VAL A 65 10.29 1.16 -4.27
C VAL A 65 9.27 2.28 -4.10
N PHE A 66 8.77 2.48 -2.88
CA PHE A 66 7.77 3.50 -2.56
C PHE A 66 8.28 4.92 -2.82
N GLN A 67 9.51 5.22 -2.39
CA GLN A 67 10.14 6.51 -2.64
C GLN A 67 10.32 6.76 -4.15
N ASN A 68 10.75 5.75 -4.90
CA ASN A 68 10.90 5.86 -6.36
C ASN A 68 9.55 6.05 -7.06
N TYR A 69 8.52 5.30 -6.67
CA TYR A 69 7.19 5.46 -7.22
C TYR A 69 6.63 6.85 -6.94
N ARG A 70 6.79 7.36 -5.71
CA ARG A 70 6.30 8.69 -5.33
C ARG A 70 6.91 9.80 -6.20
N LYS A 71 8.21 9.72 -6.50
CA LYS A 71 8.93 10.65 -7.38
C LYS A 71 8.42 10.64 -8.83
N GLN A 72 7.97 9.50 -9.33
CA GLN A 72 7.42 9.39 -10.70
C GLN A 72 6.01 9.97 -10.80
N VAL A 73 5.20 9.79 -9.75
CA VAL A 73 3.77 10.15 -9.77
C VAL A 73 3.54 11.60 -9.36
N ILE A 74 4.39 12.17 -8.50
CA ILE A 74 4.42 13.61 -8.24
C ILE A 74 5.74 14.15 -8.76
N PRO A 75 5.78 14.69 -10.00
CA PRO A 75 6.91 15.51 -10.39
C PRO A 75 6.91 16.72 -9.45
N LEU A 76 7.96 16.85 -8.64
CA LEU A 76 8.25 18.06 -7.89
C LEU A 76 8.14 19.23 -8.89
N LYS A 77 7.12 20.08 -8.72
CA LYS A 77 7.07 21.37 -9.42
C LYS A 77 8.35 22.10 -9.02
N ARG A 78 9.29 22.18 -9.95
CA ARG A 78 10.44 23.08 -9.89
C ARG A 78 9.95 24.52 -9.95
#